data_AF-A0A423U2Y7-F1
#
_entry.id   AF-A0A423U2Y7-F1
#
_cell.length_a   1.000
_cell.length_b   1.000
_cell.length_c   1.000
_cell.angle_alpha   90.00
_cell.angle_beta   90.00
_cell.angle_gamma   90.00
#
_symmetry.space_group_name_H-M   'P 1'
#
loop_
_entity.id
_entity.type
_entity.pdbx_description
1 polymer ?
#
loop_
_entity_poly.entity_id
_entity_poly.type
_entity_poly.pdbx_seq_one_letter_code
_entity_poly.pdbx_strand_id
1 'polypeptide(L)'
;MGATLARDLLSQELMTDYLDRYWVNTPAGPVWDTQEHSEQMSGGNLAPRAMLGEVEGLLRGTYAEVHKEVQEAMFIDLALRQPYDENGFRPDGCLHQHNILGDRATGDGYLEHNLGNIYNSAYGRELLVHTSNLFSWYTGTSMDFENATIEGLFGAYLECQQWLFRGHTSEPTTCGRHLTDGEIATRNGTGGAILAAGRNLLKLGRHVEEVESVLHRYDNVVPDAEHALVGNKFFFNSDLTVHQRREYMASVRVLSNRTSRPESWPPSQNGDGYFQGDGFMTILIDGEEYGKPKKEVFLVYDWARVPGVTNLYTTDIPQYHTGAYWSGHFFNDAKFAGGVSDGEVGVTAMVCRRPYVALRSVKSWFFFDDVIVALGTGISLGVDDTTGESVITTLAQLAFEGSYVIGTSNGEEITADFGSNVESQPAFLHHRNIGYVFMNGNETLFTMADSRVHGEDAIDIFSAWLDHGSTPEDATHSYVVLPSFDLEQTRLFAANPHVKVISQGRDLHAVCHEPSKVSR
;
A
#
# COMPACT_ATOMS: atom_id res chain seq x y z
N MET A 1 -5.71 10.18 -31.14
CA MET A 1 -7.17 10.33 -31.37
C MET A 1 -7.50 11.12 -32.63
N GLY A 2 -7.00 12.35 -32.81
CA GLY A 2 -7.25 13.14 -34.03
C GLY A 2 -6.81 12.46 -35.33
N ALA A 3 -5.61 11.87 -35.36
CA ALA A 3 -5.11 11.11 -36.51
C ALA A 3 -5.97 9.88 -36.85
N THR A 4 -6.39 9.12 -35.82
CA THR A 4 -7.28 7.96 -35.99
C THR A 4 -8.63 8.35 -36.62
N LEU A 5 -9.23 9.45 -36.16
CA LEU A 5 -10.49 9.97 -36.71
C LEU A 5 -10.32 10.52 -38.13
N ALA A 6 -9.13 11.00 -38.48
CA ALA A 6 -8.80 11.55 -39.79
C ALA A 6 -8.19 10.52 -40.76
N ARG A 7 -8.09 9.23 -40.39
CA ARG A 7 -7.46 8.19 -41.22
C ARG A 7 -8.00 8.17 -42.65
N ASP A 8 -9.32 8.25 -42.79
CA ASP A 8 -9.98 8.21 -44.10
C ASP A 8 -9.94 9.54 -44.86
N LEU A 9 -9.43 10.60 -44.22
CA LEU A 9 -9.33 11.95 -44.77
C LEU A 9 -7.91 12.30 -45.25
N LEU A 10 -6.91 11.51 -44.87
CA LEU A 10 -5.50 11.77 -45.17
C LEU A 10 -4.93 10.68 -46.08
N SER A 11 -4.03 11.05 -46.99
CA SER A 11 -3.23 10.06 -47.71
C SER A 11 -2.24 9.38 -46.76
N GLN A 12 -1.79 8.17 -47.11
CA GLN A 12 -0.78 7.45 -46.32
C GLN A 12 0.50 8.27 -46.13
N GLU A 13 0.91 9.02 -47.14
CA GLU A 13 2.07 9.92 -47.11
C GLU A 13 1.86 11.06 -46.11
N LEU A 14 0.70 11.72 -46.14
CA LEU A 14 0.37 12.82 -45.23
C LEU A 14 0.19 12.34 -43.79
N MET A 15 -0.34 11.13 -43.59
CA MET A 15 -0.41 10.48 -42.28
C MET A 15 0.99 10.19 -41.74
N THR A 16 1.86 9.63 -42.57
CA THR A 16 3.25 9.31 -42.21
C THR A 16 4.00 10.58 -41.81
N ASP A 17 3.95 11.64 -42.63
CA ASP A 17 4.58 12.93 -42.35
C ASP A 17 4.00 13.61 -41.09
N TYR A 18 2.69 13.49 -40.84
CA TYR A 18 2.09 13.98 -39.59
C TYR A 18 2.65 13.24 -38.37
N LEU A 19 2.70 11.91 -38.41
CA LEU A 19 3.19 11.09 -37.29
C LEU A 19 4.69 11.33 -37.06
N ASP A 20 5.51 11.40 -38.12
CA ASP A 20 6.93 11.70 -38.01
C ASP A 20 7.16 13.07 -37.35
N ARG A 21 6.40 14.09 -37.73
CA ARG A 21 6.46 15.42 -37.09
C ARG A 21 5.94 15.41 -35.66
N TYR A 22 4.91 14.61 -35.36
CA TYR A 22 4.41 14.49 -33.99
C TYR A 22 5.50 13.93 -33.07
N TRP A 23 6.19 12.87 -33.51
CA TRP A 23 7.19 12.18 -32.68
C TRP A 23 8.54 12.88 -32.58
N VAL A 24 9.00 13.55 -33.63
CA VAL A 24 10.20 14.40 -33.56
C VAL A 24 10.03 15.54 -32.55
N ASN A 25 8.78 15.98 -32.32
CA ASN A 25 8.47 17.07 -31.40
C ASN A 25 8.04 16.61 -30.00
N THR A 26 7.92 15.29 -29.75
CA THR A 26 7.68 14.78 -28.40
C THR A 26 9.00 14.53 -27.68
N PRO A 27 9.19 15.08 -26.46
CA PRO A 27 10.38 14.82 -25.64
C PRO A 27 10.62 13.35 -25.29
N ALA A 28 9.62 12.47 -25.51
CA ALA A 28 9.64 11.07 -25.15
C ALA A 28 10.23 10.11 -26.21
N GLY A 29 10.61 10.60 -27.40
CA GLY A 29 11.07 9.76 -28.51
C GLY A 29 9.92 9.05 -29.27
N PRO A 30 10.22 8.13 -30.22
CA PRO A 30 9.21 7.25 -30.82
C PRO A 30 8.50 6.45 -29.72
N VAL A 31 7.19 6.22 -29.86
CA VAL A 31 6.41 5.59 -28.77
C VAL A 31 6.72 4.11 -28.60
N TRP A 32 7.06 3.47 -29.71
CA TRP A 32 7.48 2.09 -29.79
C TRP A 32 8.68 2.04 -30.72
N ASP A 33 9.88 1.88 -30.16
CA ASP A 33 11.09 1.70 -30.94
C ASP A 33 11.39 0.20 -31.05
N THR A 34 11.26 -0.34 -32.26
CA THR A 34 11.61 -1.74 -32.58
C THR A 34 13.08 -2.09 -32.29
N GLN A 35 13.96 -1.08 -32.13
CA GLN A 35 15.38 -1.23 -31.74
C GLN A 35 15.59 -1.10 -30.21
N GLU A 36 14.65 -0.50 -29.47
CA GLU A 36 14.55 -0.65 -28.02
C GLU A 36 13.91 -2.02 -27.75
N HIS A 37 14.72 -3.08 -27.88
CA HIS A 37 14.31 -4.47 -27.70
C HIS A 37 13.50 -4.75 -26.41
N SER A 38 12.91 -5.95 -26.36
CA SER A 38 12.12 -6.60 -25.30
C SER A 38 12.73 -6.70 -23.89
N GLU A 39 13.70 -5.85 -23.54
CA GLU A 39 14.42 -5.84 -22.26
C GLU A 39 14.55 -4.43 -21.66
N GLN A 40 13.98 -3.40 -22.30
CA GLN A 40 14.06 -1.99 -21.86
C GLN A 40 12.73 -1.38 -21.42
N MET A 41 11.60 -2.07 -21.62
CA MET A 41 10.26 -1.60 -21.23
C MET A 41 9.47 -2.66 -20.48
N SER A 42 9.13 -2.33 -19.24
CA SER A 42 8.36 -3.18 -18.33
C SER A 42 7.55 -2.34 -17.35
N GLY A 43 6.60 -2.97 -16.66
CA GLY A 43 5.80 -2.34 -15.63
C GLY A 43 4.92 -1.20 -16.16
N GLY A 44 4.71 -0.15 -15.37
CA GLY A 44 3.75 0.93 -15.66
C GLY A 44 3.95 1.68 -16.97
N ASN A 45 5.15 1.64 -17.55
CA ASN A 45 5.44 2.30 -18.84
C ASN A 45 5.08 1.43 -20.05
N LEU A 46 5.00 0.11 -19.89
CA LEU A 46 4.84 -0.86 -20.98
C LEU A 46 3.50 -0.68 -21.69
N ALA A 47 2.38 -0.72 -20.96
CA ALA A 47 1.05 -0.70 -21.59
C ALA A 47 0.67 0.61 -22.28
N PRO A 48 0.91 1.80 -21.69
CA PRO A 48 0.66 3.05 -22.40
C PRO A 48 1.41 3.13 -23.74
N ARG A 49 2.68 2.69 -23.77
CA ARG A 49 3.50 2.67 -24.98
C ARG A 49 3.03 1.62 -25.98
N ALA A 50 2.74 0.40 -25.53
CA ALA A 50 2.18 -0.66 -26.38
C ALA A 50 0.90 -0.21 -27.08
N MET A 51 -0.05 0.40 -26.35
CA MET A 51 -1.28 0.92 -26.93
C MET A 51 -1.04 1.96 -28.03
N LEU A 52 -0.11 2.89 -27.80
CA LEU A 52 0.21 3.93 -28.76
C LEU A 52 0.96 3.36 -29.97
N GLY A 53 1.86 2.40 -29.76
CA GLY A 53 2.55 1.64 -30.81
C GLY A 53 1.57 0.89 -31.70
N GLU A 54 0.59 0.20 -31.13
CA GLU A 54 -0.46 -0.52 -31.86
C GLU A 54 -1.30 0.42 -32.75
N VAL A 55 -1.69 1.58 -32.20
CA VAL A 55 -2.41 2.61 -32.96
C VAL A 55 -1.54 3.16 -34.10
N GLU A 56 -0.26 3.43 -33.84
CA GLU A 56 0.69 3.89 -34.86
C GLU A 56 0.90 2.84 -35.95
N GLY A 57 1.12 1.58 -35.58
CA GLY A 57 1.28 0.46 -36.50
C GLY A 57 0.07 0.30 -37.43
N LEU A 58 -1.14 0.48 -36.89
CA LEU A 58 -2.37 0.50 -37.69
C LEU A 58 -2.41 1.67 -38.68
N LEU A 59 -2.00 2.87 -38.26
CA LEU A 59 -1.98 4.06 -39.11
C LEU A 59 -0.90 3.97 -40.21
N ARG A 60 0.23 3.34 -39.92
CA ARG A 60 1.36 3.18 -40.85
C ARG A 60 1.27 1.93 -41.73
N GLY A 61 0.41 0.97 -41.38
CA GLY A 61 0.33 -0.32 -42.06
C GLY A 61 1.37 -1.35 -41.62
N THR A 62 2.06 -1.11 -40.50
CA THR A 62 3.08 -1.98 -39.89
C THR A 62 2.54 -2.79 -38.69
N TYR A 63 1.23 -2.79 -38.48
CA TYR A 63 0.55 -3.38 -37.31
C TYR A 63 0.94 -4.83 -37.01
N ALA A 64 1.17 -5.68 -38.01
CA ALA A 64 1.51 -7.08 -37.77
C ALA A 64 2.88 -7.26 -37.10
N GLU A 65 3.86 -6.42 -37.45
CA GLU A 65 5.21 -6.46 -36.86
C GLU A 65 5.17 -5.89 -35.45
N VAL A 66 4.54 -4.72 -35.29
CA VAL A 66 4.40 -4.05 -33.98
C VAL A 66 3.64 -4.93 -32.98
N HIS A 67 2.53 -5.53 -33.40
CA HIS A 67 1.72 -6.39 -32.52
C HIS A 67 2.50 -7.61 -32.04
N LYS A 68 3.33 -8.21 -32.90
CA LYS A 68 4.17 -9.36 -32.50
C LYS A 68 5.13 -8.98 -31.37
N GLU A 69 5.76 -7.82 -31.45
CA GLU A 69 6.68 -7.32 -30.43
C GLU A 69 5.95 -6.96 -29.13
N VAL A 70 4.79 -6.30 -29.25
CA VAL A 70 3.94 -5.98 -28.11
C VAL A 70 3.51 -7.26 -27.38
N GLN A 71 3.12 -8.29 -28.11
CA GLN A 71 2.74 -9.58 -27.54
C GLN A 71 3.90 -10.25 -26.80
N GLU A 72 5.11 -10.22 -27.36
CA GLU A 72 6.31 -10.77 -26.71
C GLU A 72 6.60 -10.03 -25.38
N ALA A 73 6.62 -8.69 -25.41
CA ALA A 73 6.87 -7.89 -24.21
C ALA A 73 5.81 -8.12 -23.12
N MET A 74 4.54 -8.15 -23.50
CA MET A 74 3.42 -8.42 -22.59
C MET A 74 3.46 -9.85 -22.03
N PHE A 75 3.84 -10.84 -22.83
CA PHE A 75 3.98 -12.23 -22.39
C PHE A 75 5.03 -12.34 -21.28
N ILE A 76 6.15 -11.64 -21.41
CA ILE A 76 7.22 -11.70 -20.40
C ILE A 76 6.77 -11.07 -19.07
N ASP A 77 6.17 -9.87 -19.11
CA ASP A 77 5.76 -9.17 -17.88
C ASP A 77 4.55 -9.85 -17.21
N LEU A 78 3.54 -10.27 -17.98
CA LEU A 78 2.27 -10.79 -17.45
C LEU A 78 2.27 -12.31 -17.24
N ALA A 79 2.71 -13.07 -18.25
CA ALA A 79 2.60 -14.53 -18.21
C ALA A 79 3.80 -15.16 -17.47
N LEU A 80 5.03 -14.73 -17.81
CA LEU A 80 6.23 -15.23 -17.14
C LEU A 80 6.47 -14.56 -15.78
N ARG A 81 5.90 -13.37 -15.55
CA ARG A 81 6.16 -12.53 -14.37
C ARG A 81 7.67 -12.36 -14.16
N GLN A 82 8.38 -12.10 -15.26
CA GLN A 82 9.83 -11.90 -15.28
C GLN A 82 10.12 -10.40 -15.35
N PRO A 83 10.37 -9.74 -14.21
CA PRO A 83 10.58 -8.30 -14.17
C PRO A 83 11.90 -7.91 -14.85
N TYR A 84 11.87 -6.80 -15.59
CA TYR A 84 13.04 -6.19 -16.24
C TYR A 84 13.46 -4.92 -15.52
N ASP A 85 14.75 -4.79 -15.22
CA ASP A 85 15.29 -3.71 -14.36
C ASP A 85 14.44 -3.53 -13.09
N GLU A 86 14.00 -4.66 -12.53
CA GLU A 86 13.16 -4.72 -11.33
C GLU A 86 11.76 -4.08 -11.45
N ASN A 87 11.34 -3.69 -12.65
CA ASN A 87 9.98 -3.26 -12.95
C ASN A 87 9.16 -4.41 -13.50
N GLY A 88 7.87 -4.46 -13.15
CA GLY A 88 6.94 -5.47 -13.62
C GLY A 88 6.28 -6.26 -12.50
N PHE A 89 5.47 -7.24 -12.90
CA PHE A 89 4.75 -8.08 -11.94
C PHE A 89 5.68 -9.10 -11.29
N ARG A 90 5.50 -9.29 -9.98
CA ARG A 90 6.20 -10.29 -9.19
C ARG A 90 5.38 -11.59 -9.09
N PRO A 91 6.00 -12.72 -8.74
CA PRO A 91 5.28 -13.99 -8.61
C PRO A 91 4.06 -13.97 -7.67
N ASP A 92 4.05 -13.11 -6.65
CA ASP A 92 2.89 -12.91 -5.75
C ASP A 92 1.77 -12.02 -6.32
N GLY A 93 1.98 -11.48 -7.53
CA GLY A 93 1.06 -10.64 -8.29
C GLY A 93 1.25 -9.14 -8.07
N CYS A 94 2.13 -8.71 -7.16
CA CYS A 94 2.38 -7.30 -6.92
C CYS A 94 3.14 -6.65 -8.09
N LEU A 95 2.76 -5.42 -8.46
CA LEU A 95 3.58 -4.64 -9.38
C LEU A 95 4.67 -3.94 -8.56
N HIS A 96 5.92 -4.17 -8.97
CA HIS A 96 7.02 -3.33 -8.54
C HIS A 96 7.44 -2.39 -9.67
N GLN A 97 7.75 -1.15 -9.31
CA GLN A 97 8.20 -0.12 -10.23
C GLN A 97 9.29 0.75 -9.58
N HIS A 98 10.18 1.29 -10.40
CA HIS A 98 11.33 2.12 -10.08
C HIS A 98 12.32 1.42 -9.16
N ASN A 99 13.45 1.03 -9.76
CA ASN A 99 14.65 0.63 -9.04
C ASN A 99 15.19 1.82 -8.22
N ILE A 100 15.16 1.70 -6.90
CA ILE A 100 15.44 2.83 -6.01
C ILE A 100 16.91 3.31 -6.04
N LEU A 101 17.82 2.46 -6.54
CA LEU A 101 19.24 2.79 -6.73
C LEU A 101 19.59 3.12 -8.20
N GLY A 102 18.65 2.94 -9.12
CA GLY A 102 18.84 3.06 -10.58
C GLY A 102 19.87 2.06 -11.16
N ASP A 103 20.31 2.30 -12.40
CA ASP A 103 21.31 1.47 -13.14
C ASP A 103 22.64 1.23 -12.39
N ARG A 104 22.90 2.03 -11.33
CA ARG A 104 24.11 1.93 -10.51
C ARG A 104 24.21 0.61 -9.73
N ALA A 105 23.13 -0.15 -9.61
CA ALA A 105 23.10 -1.40 -8.87
C ALA A 105 23.74 -2.61 -9.61
N THR A 106 24.02 -2.50 -10.91
CA THR A 106 24.42 -3.66 -11.74
C THR A 106 25.83 -4.22 -11.47
N GLY A 107 26.59 -3.66 -10.51
CA GLY A 107 27.95 -4.11 -10.18
C GLY A 107 28.30 -4.29 -8.69
N ASP A 108 27.46 -3.84 -7.76
CA ASP A 108 27.89 -3.57 -6.36
C ASP A 108 27.43 -4.63 -5.33
N GLY A 109 27.01 -5.82 -5.76
CA GLY A 109 26.67 -6.92 -4.84
C GLY A 109 25.30 -6.81 -4.16
N TYR A 110 24.43 -5.90 -4.62
CA TYR A 110 23.04 -5.72 -4.14
C TYR A 110 22.01 -6.60 -4.86
N LEU A 111 22.45 -7.58 -5.65
CA LEU A 111 21.58 -8.50 -6.41
C LEU A 111 20.67 -9.39 -5.54
N GLU A 112 20.82 -9.36 -4.21
CA GLU A 112 19.94 -10.06 -3.25
C GLU A 112 18.75 -9.22 -2.77
N HIS A 113 18.62 -7.96 -3.22
CA HIS A 113 17.56 -7.04 -2.83
C HIS A 113 16.48 -6.92 -3.92
N ASN A 114 15.24 -6.71 -3.51
CA ASN A 114 14.16 -6.16 -4.32
C ASN A 114 14.18 -4.63 -4.16
N LEU A 115 14.81 -3.95 -5.10
CA LEU A 115 14.96 -2.49 -5.18
C LEU A 115 13.78 -1.82 -5.88
N GLY A 116 12.89 -2.59 -6.52
CA GLY A 116 11.62 -2.13 -7.05
C GLY A 116 10.61 -1.83 -5.95
N ASN A 117 9.89 -0.72 -6.06
CA ASN A 117 8.87 -0.32 -5.09
C ASN A 117 7.51 -0.93 -5.41
N ILE A 118 6.79 -1.45 -4.42
CA ILE A 118 5.38 -1.81 -4.63
C ILE A 118 4.59 -0.57 -5.04
N TYR A 119 3.96 -0.65 -6.22
CA TYR A 119 3.37 0.51 -6.90
C TYR A 119 2.01 0.23 -7.52
N ASN A 120 1.34 -0.83 -7.06
CA ASN A 120 0.01 -1.25 -7.55
C ASN A 120 -0.97 -0.07 -7.69
N SER A 121 -1.01 0.83 -6.71
CA SER A 121 -1.96 1.95 -6.69
C SER A 121 -1.49 3.18 -7.47
N ALA A 122 -0.27 3.18 -8.03
CA ALA A 122 0.20 4.20 -8.97
C ALA A 122 0.56 3.65 -10.35
N TYR A 123 1.75 3.10 -10.55
CA TYR A 123 2.13 2.57 -11.88
C TYR A 123 1.38 1.28 -12.25
N GLY A 124 0.97 0.49 -11.25
CA GLY A 124 0.24 -0.77 -11.46
C GLY A 124 -1.14 -0.55 -12.06
N ARG A 125 -1.87 0.46 -11.58
CA ARG A 125 -3.18 0.80 -12.13
C ARG A 125 -3.10 1.22 -13.60
N GLU A 126 -2.05 1.94 -14.00
CA GLU A 126 -1.85 2.36 -15.40
C GLU A 126 -1.60 1.13 -16.27
N LEU A 127 -0.72 0.23 -15.82
CA LEU A 127 -0.50 -1.06 -16.50
C LEU A 127 -1.80 -1.85 -16.65
N LEU A 128 -2.58 -2.00 -15.57
CA LEU A 128 -3.84 -2.77 -15.59
C LEU A 128 -4.89 -2.15 -16.54
N VAL A 129 -5.15 -0.85 -16.44
CA VAL A 129 -6.21 -0.20 -17.24
C VAL A 129 -5.85 -0.15 -18.72
N HIS A 130 -4.60 0.12 -19.05
CA HIS A 130 -4.14 0.20 -20.44
C HIS A 130 -4.05 -1.19 -21.08
N THR A 131 -3.51 -2.18 -20.38
CA THR A 131 -3.42 -3.56 -20.91
C THR A 131 -4.81 -4.16 -21.13
N SER A 132 -5.70 -4.04 -20.16
CA SER A 132 -7.06 -4.58 -20.30
C SER A 132 -7.82 -3.92 -21.46
N ASN A 133 -7.64 -2.61 -21.66
CA ASN A 133 -8.23 -1.92 -22.80
C ASN A 133 -7.66 -2.43 -24.13
N LEU A 134 -6.33 -2.57 -24.21
CA LEU A 134 -5.65 -3.10 -25.38
C LEU A 134 -6.14 -4.51 -25.74
N PHE A 135 -6.21 -5.42 -24.77
CA PHE A 135 -6.69 -6.79 -25.02
C PHE A 135 -8.14 -6.80 -25.49
N SER A 136 -8.97 -5.87 -24.99
CA SER A 136 -10.35 -5.74 -25.45
C SER A 136 -10.50 -5.31 -26.92
N TRP A 137 -9.47 -4.74 -27.55
CA TRP A 137 -9.49 -4.41 -28.98
C TRP A 137 -9.28 -5.64 -29.85
N TYR A 138 -8.49 -6.59 -29.37
CA TYR A 138 -8.02 -7.76 -30.11
C TYR A 138 -8.81 -9.03 -29.82
N THR A 139 -9.55 -9.07 -28.71
CA THR A 139 -10.28 -10.27 -28.30
C THR A 139 -11.24 -10.76 -29.39
N GLY A 140 -11.11 -12.04 -29.75
CA GLY A 140 -11.91 -12.67 -30.81
C GLY A 140 -11.45 -12.38 -32.25
N THR A 141 -10.35 -11.65 -32.45
CA THR A 141 -9.71 -11.47 -33.76
C THR A 141 -8.65 -12.55 -34.02
N SER A 142 -8.08 -12.59 -35.25
CA SER A 142 -6.94 -13.47 -35.55
C SER A 142 -5.62 -13.00 -34.95
N MET A 143 -5.58 -11.82 -34.36
CA MET A 143 -4.44 -11.21 -33.66
C MET A 143 -4.75 -11.08 -32.17
N ASP A 144 -5.53 -12.00 -31.62
CA ASP A 144 -5.78 -12.03 -30.19
C ASP A 144 -4.48 -12.38 -29.44
N PHE A 145 -4.35 -11.86 -28.23
CA PHE A 145 -3.19 -12.14 -27.39
C PHE A 145 -3.17 -13.61 -26.96
N GLU A 146 -1.97 -14.13 -26.71
CA GLU A 146 -1.81 -15.48 -26.19
C GLU A 146 -2.59 -15.69 -24.88
N ASN A 147 -3.20 -16.87 -24.75
CA ASN A 147 -3.99 -17.22 -23.57
C ASN A 147 -3.21 -17.02 -22.27
N ALA A 148 -1.93 -17.42 -22.23
CA ALA A 148 -1.11 -17.26 -21.04
C ALA A 148 -0.92 -15.79 -20.65
N THR A 149 -0.79 -14.88 -21.63
CA THR A 149 -0.70 -13.43 -21.41
C THR A 149 -2.01 -12.87 -20.86
N ILE A 150 -3.15 -13.30 -21.43
CA ILE A 150 -4.48 -12.91 -20.95
C ILE A 150 -4.69 -13.39 -19.50
N GLU A 151 -4.39 -14.66 -19.21
CA GLU A 151 -4.51 -15.21 -17.86
C GLU A 151 -3.55 -14.52 -16.87
N GLY A 152 -2.36 -14.10 -17.33
CA GLY A 152 -1.44 -13.29 -16.53
C GLY A 152 -2.05 -11.96 -16.07
N LEU A 153 -2.78 -11.27 -16.96
CA LEU A 153 -3.50 -10.04 -16.62
C LEU A 153 -4.65 -10.29 -15.63
N PHE A 154 -5.42 -11.36 -15.82
CA PHE A 154 -6.44 -11.78 -14.84
C PHE A 154 -5.80 -12.09 -13.48
N GLY A 155 -4.66 -12.78 -13.47
CA GLY A 155 -3.88 -13.05 -12.25
C GLY A 155 -3.43 -11.76 -11.55
N ALA A 156 -2.93 -10.76 -12.28
CA ALA A 156 -2.58 -9.47 -11.68
C ALA A 156 -3.78 -8.76 -11.02
N TYR A 157 -4.96 -8.82 -11.67
CA TYR A 157 -6.19 -8.21 -11.17
C TYR A 157 -6.79 -8.98 -9.97
N LEU A 158 -6.88 -10.30 -10.08
CA LEU A 158 -7.56 -11.17 -9.12
C LEU A 158 -6.63 -11.72 -8.03
N GLU A 159 -5.34 -11.90 -8.25
CA GLU A 159 -4.47 -12.42 -7.19
C GLU A 159 -3.90 -11.28 -6.34
N CYS A 160 -3.77 -10.07 -6.88
CA CYS A 160 -3.15 -8.95 -6.16
C CYS A 160 -4.05 -7.73 -6.07
N GLN A 161 -4.41 -7.10 -7.20
CA GLN A 161 -5.06 -5.78 -7.16
C GLN A 161 -6.35 -5.78 -6.33
N GLN A 162 -7.14 -6.86 -6.38
CA GLN A 162 -8.38 -6.96 -5.60
C GLN A 162 -8.19 -6.91 -4.07
N TRP A 163 -7.00 -7.21 -3.58
CA TRP A 163 -6.68 -7.14 -2.15
C TRP A 163 -6.33 -5.72 -1.71
N LEU A 164 -5.89 -4.86 -2.62
CA LEU A 164 -5.22 -3.60 -2.34
C LEU A 164 -6.14 -2.38 -2.35
N PHE A 165 -7.45 -2.57 -2.14
CA PHE A 165 -8.39 -1.47 -2.00
C PHE A 165 -9.58 -1.85 -1.11
N ARG A 166 -10.27 -0.84 -0.62
CA ARG A 166 -11.59 -0.95 0.00
C ARG A 166 -12.48 0.16 -0.53
N GLY A 167 -13.56 -0.23 -1.21
CA GLY A 167 -14.39 0.69 -1.99
C GLY A 167 -13.54 1.56 -2.92
N HIS A 168 -13.51 2.86 -2.62
CA HIS A 168 -12.82 3.88 -3.40
C HIS A 168 -11.48 4.32 -2.79
N THR A 169 -10.89 3.54 -1.90
CA THR A 169 -9.61 3.90 -1.31
C THR A 169 -8.61 2.77 -1.50
N SER A 170 -7.48 3.11 -2.13
CA SER A 170 -6.35 2.22 -2.32
C SER A 170 -5.58 2.03 -1.01
N GLU A 171 -4.87 0.91 -0.89
CA GLU A 171 -3.94 0.66 0.19
C GLU A 171 -2.80 1.71 0.14
N PRO A 172 -2.69 2.64 1.12
CA PRO A 172 -1.75 3.76 1.07
C PRO A 172 -0.29 3.37 0.80
N THR A 173 0.18 2.25 1.35
CA THR A 173 1.58 1.82 1.24
C THR A 173 1.98 1.36 -0.17
N THR A 174 1.01 1.22 -1.08
CA THR A 174 1.20 0.82 -2.48
C THR A 174 1.12 1.98 -3.47
N CYS A 175 0.96 3.21 -2.97
CA CYS A 175 0.95 4.45 -3.75
C CYS A 175 2.36 4.98 -4.04
N GLY A 176 3.39 4.39 -3.42
CA GLY A 176 4.79 4.85 -3.48
C GLY A 176 4.91 6.34 -3.18
N ARG A 177 5.72 7.07 -3.95
CA ARG A 177 5.95 8.50 -3.71
C ARG A 177 4.73 9.39 -3.91
N HIS A 178 3.75 8.88 -4.64
CA HIS A 178 2.54 9.61 -4.99
C HIS A 178 1.53 9.67 -3.84
N LEU A 179 1.82 9.00 -2.72
CA LEU A 179 0.99 9.08 -1.51
C LEU A 179 0.83 10.52 -1.01
N THR A 180 1.83 11.39 -1.24
CA THR A 180 1.80 12.80 -0.84
C THR A 180 1.24 13.75 -1.92
N ASP A 181 0.72 13.23 -3.03
CA ASP A 181 0.14 14.08 -4.09
C ASP A 181 -1.28 14.57 -3.74
N GLY A 182 -1.91 13.99 -2.71
CA GLY A 182 -3.25 14.38 -2.23
C GLY A 182 -4.43 13.86 -3.04
N GLU A 183 -4.18 12.96 -3.98
CA GLU A 183 -5.24 12.34 -4.79
C GLU A 183 -5.10 10.83 -4.93
N ILE A 184 -3.92 10.23 -4.80
CA ILE A 184 -3.71 8.87 -5.31
C ILE A 184 -4.41 7.82 -4.42
N ALA A 185 -4.44 8.01 -3.11
CA ALA A 185 -5.03 7.03 -2.20
C ALA A 185 -6.56 7.07 -2.23
N THR A 186 -7.17 8.26 -2.23
CA THR A 186 -8.62 8.44 -1.99
C THR A 186 -9.42 8.84 -3.23
N ARG A 187 -8.79 9.20 -4.35
CA ARG A 187 -9.50 9.57 -5.60
C ARG A 187 -10.14 8.35 -6.24
N ASN A 188 -11.39 8.08 -5.87
CA ASN A 188 -12.23 7.03 -6.46
C ASN A 188 -11.39 5.78 -6.76
N GLY A 189 -10.62 5.34 -5.77
CA GLY A 189 -9.79 4.16 -5.72
C GLY A 189 -8.51 4.17 -6.55
N THR A 190 -8.40 4.96 -7.63
CA THR A 190 -7.28 5.05 -8.61
C THR A 190 -7.78 5.71 -9.91
N GLY A 191 -8.56 6.80 -9.81
CA GLY A 191 -9.18 7.44 -10.99
C GLY A 191 -10.17 6.54 -11.77
N GLY A 192 -10.73 5.52 -11.12
CA GLY A 192 -11.56 4.50 -11.77
C GLY A 192 -10.78 3.47 -12.58
N ALA A 193 -9.46 3.37 -12.44
CA ALA A 193 -8.65 2.39 -13.18
C ALA A 193 -9.02 0.94 -12.84
N ILE A 194 -9.26 0.61 -11.57
CA ILE A 194 -9.74 -0.73 -11.16
C ILE A 194 -11.09 -1.05 -11.81
N LEU A 195 -12.02 -0.10 -11.79
CA LEU A 195 -13.34 -0.21 -12.41
C LEU A 195 -13.25 -0.34 -13.94
N ALA A 196 -12.43 0.50 -14.58
CA ALA A 196 -12.22 0.50 -16.02
C ALA A 196 -11.53 -0.80 -16.48
N ALA A 197 -10.54 -1.27 -15.73
CA ALA A 197 -9.88 -2.54 -15.98
C ALA A 197 -10.87 -3.71 -15.88
N GLY A 198 -11.66 -3.79 -14.81
CA GLY A 198 -12.69 -4.82 -14.67
C GLY A 198 -13.71 -4.81 -15.81
N ARG A 199 -14.22 -3.63 -16.20
CA ARG A 199 -15.13 -3.49 -17.36
C ARG A 199 -14.50 -3.92 -18.68
N ASN A 200 -13.21 -3.71 -18.86
CA ASN A 200 -12.49 -4.20 -20.03
C ASN A 200 -12.31 -5.72 -19.97
N LEU A 201 -11.93 -6.28 -18.82
CA LEU A 201 -11.77 -7.71 -18.60
C LEU A 201 -13.06 -8.51 -18.86
N LEU A 202 -14.22 -7.97 -18.47
CA LEU A 202 -15.51 -8.61 -18.78
C LEU A 202 -15.74 -8.84 -20.29
N LYS A 203 -15.17 -7.98 -21.16
CA LYS A 203 -15.29 -8.14 -22.62
C LYS A 203 -14.53 -9.35 -23.15
N LEU A 204 -13.52 -9.83 -22.42
CA LEU A 204 -12.72 -11.01 -22.80
C LEU A 204 -13.49 -12.31 -22.53
N GLY A 205 -14.60 -12.26 -21.77
CA GLY A 205 -15.49 -13.40 -21.54
C GLY A 205 -14.91 -14.51 -20.66
N ARG A 206 -13.95 -14.19 -19.79
CA ARG A 206 -13.31 -15.13 -18.83
C ARG A 206 -13.42 -14.58 -17.42
N HIS A 207 -13.44 -15.47 -16.41
CA HIS A 207 -13.50 -15.12 -14.98
C HIS A 207 -14.58 -14.08 -14.66
N VAL A 208 -15.74 -14.20 -15.32
CA VAL A 208 -16.78 -13.17 -15.31
C VAL A 208 -17.31 -12.96 -13.89
N GLU A 209 -17.61 -14.03 -13.18
CA GLU A 209 -18.16 -13.98 -11.81
C GLU A 209 -17.16 -13.37 -10.82
N GLU A 210 -15.88 -13.71 -10.95
CA GLU A 210 -14.80 -13.16 -10.11
C GLU A 210 -14.60 -11.66 -10.36
N VAL A 211 -14.58 -11.24 -11.63
CA VAL A 211 -14.45 -9.82 -12.01
C VAL A 211 -15.69 -9.03 -11.57
N GLU A 212 -16.90 -9.54 -11.76
CA GLU A 212 -18.13 -8.92 -11.26
C GLU A 212 -18.09 -8.75 -9.74
N SER A 213 -17.55 -9.72 -9.01
CA SER A 213 -17.37 -9.60 -7.55
C SER A 213 -16.37 -8.50 -7.17
N VAL A 214 -15.27 -8.32 -7.93
CA VAL A 214 -14.34 -7.19 -7.70
C VAL A 214 -15.05 -5.86 -7.94
N LEU A 215 -15.82 -5.74 -9.02
CA LEU A 215 -16.58 -4.53 -9.34
C LEU A 215 -17.65 -4.24 -8.26
N HIS A 216 -18.31 -5.27 -7.73
CA HIS A 216 -19.26 -5.11 -6.63
C HIS A 216 -18.60 -4.54 -5.37
N ARG A 217 -17.41 -5.03 -5.00
CA ARG A 217 -16.64 -4.50 -3.84
C ARG A 217 -16.14 -3.08 -4.05
N TYR A 218 -15.90 -2.70 -5.31
CA TYR A 218 -15.51 -1.35 -5.65
C TYR A 218 -16.68 -0.37 -5.45
N ASP A 219 -17.88 -0.73 -5.91
CA ASP A 219 -19.08 0.12 -5.78
C ASP A 219 -19.72 0.06 -4.38
N ASN A 220 -19.49 -1.02 -3.62
CA ASN A 220 -20.07 -1.24 -2.30
C ASN A 220 -18.98 -1.51 -1.25
N VAL A 221 -18.68 -0.49 -0.42
CA VAL A 221 -17.67 -0.59 0.64
C VAL A 221 -17.94 -1.76 1.59
N VAL A 222 -19.21 -1.99 1.94
CA VAL A 222 -19.66 -3.21 2.61
C VAL A 222 -20.39 -4.06 1.57
N PRO A 223 -19.71 -5.01 0.91
CA PRO A 223 -20.30 -5.81 -0.15
C PRO A 223 -21.32 -6.82 0.40
N ASP A 224 -22.10 -7.40 -0.52
CA ASP A 224 -22.91 -8.57 -0.22
C ASP A 224 -22.01 -9.76 0.10
N ALA A 225 -22.49 -10.71 0.90
CA ALA A 225 -21.65 -11.76 1.48
C ALA A 225 -21.00 -12.65 0.40
N GLU A 226 -21.74 -12.98 -0.67
CA GLU A 226 -21.23 -13.75 -1.81
C GLU A 226 -20.13 -13.04 -2.62
N HIS A 227 -20.06 -11.71 -2.52
CA HIS A 227 -19.07 -10.88 -3.21
C HIS A 227 -17.98 -10.38 -2.26
N ALA A 228 -18.00 -10.73 -0.98
CA ALA A 228 -17.00 -10.29 -0.02
C ALA A 228 -15.64 -10.98 -0.28
N LEU A 229 -14.56 -10.21 -0.18
CA LEU A 229 -13.21 -10.77 -0.10
C LEU A 229 -12.90 -10.96 1.37
N VAL A 230 -12.72 -12.21 1.80
CA VAL A 230 -12.44 -12.57 3.19
C VAL A 230 -11.19 -13.41 3.21
N GLY A 231 -10.17 -12.94 3.93
CA GLY A 231 -8.94 -13.70 4.10
C GLY A 231 -7.75 -12.88 4.57
N ASN A 232 -6.61 -13.55 4.67
CA ASN A 232 -5.30 -12.95 4.95
C ASN A 232 -4.31 -13.33 3.84
N LYS A 233 -3.50 -12.39 3.39
CA LYS A 233 -2.45 -12.63 2.40
C LYS A 233 -1.17 -11.89 2.75
N PHE A 234 -0.04 -12.59 2.70
CA PHE A 234 1.29 -12.00 2.77
C PHE A 234 1.91 -11.96 1.36
N PHE A 235 2.16 -10.75 0.85
CA PHE A 235 2.85 -10.49 -0.39
C PHE A 235 4.36 -10.53 -0.13
N PHE A 236 4.95 -11.71 -0.31
CA PHE A 236 6.32 -12.01 0.10
C PHE A 236 7.40 -11.26 -0.71
N ASN A 237 7.08 -10.75 -1.91
CA ASN A 237 7.98 -9.88 -2.65
C ASN A 237 7.93 -8.42 -2.16
N SER A 238 6.87 -8.02 -1.44
CA SER A 238 6.63 -6.63 -1.04
C SER A 238 6.70 -6.38 0.46
N ASP A 239 6.93 -7.44 1.26
CA ASP A 239 6.89 -7.39 2.74
C ASP A 239 5.58 -6.72 3.26
N LEU A 240 4.45 -7.03 2.61
CA LEU A 240 3.13 -6.46 2.91
C LEU A 240 2.14 -7.57 3.27
N THR A 241 1.49 -7.46 4.41
CA THR A 241 0.32 -8.27 4.74
C THR A 241 -0.93 -7.47 4.56
N VAL A 242 -1.93 -8.09 3.95
CA VAL A 242 -3.28 -7.55 3.82
C VAL A 242 -4.27 -8.55 4.42
N HIS A 243 -5.20 -8.02 5.19
CA HIS A 243 -6.25 -8.77 5.83
C HIS A 243 -7.59 -8.13 5.47
N GLN A 244 -8.40 -8.88 4.74
CA GLN A 244 -9.70 -8.44 4.25
C GLN A 244 -10.79 -9.18 5.01
N ARG A 245 -11.79 -8.42 5.45
CA ARG A 245 -13.07 -8.88 5.95
C ARG A 245 -14.15 -8.10 5.22
N ARG A 246 -15.40 -8.57 5.33
CA ARG A 246 -16.52 -7.87 4.70
C ARG A 246 -16.63 -6.42 5.21
N GLU A 247 -16.41 -6.21 6.50
CA GLU A 247 -16.60 -4.91 7.15
C GLU A 247 -15.33 -4.04 7.23
N TYR A 248 -14.14 -4.59 6.96
CA TYR A 248 -12.90 -3.81 6.99
C TYR A 248 -11.78 -4.42 6.14
N MET A 249 -10.79 -3.59 5.84
CA MET A 249 -9.48 -3.99 5.35
C MET A 249 -8.43 -3.46 6.33
N ALA A 250 -7.44 -4.28 6.66
CA ALA A 250 -6.26 -3.84 7.39
C ALA A 250 -5.01 -4.32 6.67
N SER A 251 -3.95 -3.53 6.73
CA SER A 251 -2.66 -3.94 6.17
C SER A 251 -1.51 -3.58 7.11
N VAL A 252 -0.40 -4.30 6.98
CA VAL A 252 0.86 -3.92 7.61
C VAL A 252 1.98 -4.10 6.61
N ARG A 253 2.70 -3.00 6.33
CA ARG A 253 3.96 -3.05 5.59
C ARG A 253 5.13 -3.10 6.55
N VAL A 254 5.94 -4.14 6.42
CA VAL A 254 7.20 -4.29 7.14
C VAL A 254 8.38 -4.10 6.20
N LEU A 255 9.57 -3.94 6.78
CA LEU A 255 10.80 -3.74 6.02
C LEU A 255 11.85 -4.71 6.51
N SER A 256 12.43 -5.43 5.57
CA SER A 256 13.61 -6.26 5.78
C SER A 256 14.85 -5.63 5.14
N ASN A 257 15.93 -6.38 5.10
CA ASN A 257 17.05 -6.07 4.23
C ASN A 257 16.79 -6.49 2.77
N ARG A 258 15.59 -6.92 2.37
CA ARG A 258 15.30 -7.38 1.00
C ARG A 258 14.38 -6.44 0.25
N THR A 259 13.57 -5.63 0.93
CA THR A 259 12.64 -4.69 0.32
C THR A 259 13.08 -3.28 0.62
N SER A 260 12.75 -2.32 -0.26
CA SER A 260 13.03 -0.92 -0.02
C SER A 260 11.87 -0.21 0.69
N ARG A 261 12.20 0.86 1.41
CA ARG A 261 11.25 1.93 1.73
C ARG A 261 10.62 2.48 0.45
N PRO A 262 9.38 3.00 0.53
CA PRO A 262 8.74 3.63 -0.62
C PRO A 262 9.59 4.79 -1.17
N GLU A 263 9.53 4.96 -2.48
CA GLU A 263 10.32 5.95 -3.21
C GLU A 263 10.14 7.39 -2.67
N SER A 264 11.23 8.16 -2.66
CA SER A 264 11.26 9.58 -2.31
C SER A 264 11.97 10.35 -3.42
N TRP A 265 11.23 10.88 -4.40
CA TRP A 265 11.80 11.64 -5.52
C TRP A 265 10.77 12.38 -6.40
N PRO A 266 10.96 13.68 -6.71
CA PRO A 266 11.92 14.61 -6.12
C PRO A 266 11.60 14.84 -4.62
N PRO A 267 12.41 15.62 -3.87
CA PRO A 267 12.15 15.88 -2.43
C PRO A 267 10.73 16.38 -2.10
N SER A 268 10.03 16.99 -3.06
CA SER A 268 8.63 17.40 -2.93
C SER A 268 7.61 16.24 -3.01
N GLN A 269 8.04 15.02 -3.34
CA GLN A 269 7.23 13.81 -3.38
C GLN A 269 7.79 12.81 -2.38
N ASN A 270 7.05 12.60 -1.29
CA ASN A 270 7.39 11.65 -0.25
C ASN A 270 8.78 11.87 0.41
N GLY A 271 9.22 13.11 0.52
CA GLY A 271 10.49 13.50 1.18
C GLY A 271 10.62 12.93 2.60
N ASP A 272 9.54 12.98 3.35
CA ASP A 272 9.50 12.59 4.76
C ASP A 272 8.99 11.15 5.00
N GLY A 273 8.82 10.35 3.95
CA GLY A 273 8.22 9.01 4.04
C GLY A 273 9.04 7.92 4.74
N TYR A 274 10.12 8.28 5.45
CA TYR A 274 11.17 7.36 5.93
C TYR A 274 10.65 6.21 6.79
N PHE A 275 9.59 6.44 7.56
CA PHE A 275 9.04 5.45 8.48
C PHE A 275 7.99 4.51 7.87
N GLN A 276 7.60 4.70 6.60
CA GLN A 276 6.50 3.94 5.96
C GLN A 276 6.73 2.43 5.81
N GLY A 277 7.98 1.96 5.90
CA GLY A 277 8.29 0.53 5.89
C GLY A 277 8.37 -0.10 7.28
N ASP A 278 8.37 0.69 8.36
CA ASP A 278 8.79 0.20 9.67
C ASP A 278 7.64 -0.38 10.52
N GLY A 279 6.74 -1.11 9.85
CA GLY A 279 5.52 -1.62 10.45
C GLY A 279 4.33 -0.68 10.31
N PHE A 280 4.22 0.02 9.18
CA PHE A 280 3.10 0.91 8.91
C PHE A 280 1.82 0.09 8.79
N MET A 281 0.93 0.23 9.79
CA MET A 281 -0.38 -0.40 9.82
C MET A 281 -1.44 0.56 9.27
N THR A 282 -2.24 0.09 8.31
CA THR A 282 -3.38 0.83 7.78
C THR A 282 -4.69 0.10 8.09
N ILE A 283 -5.78 0.86 8.25
CA ILE A 283 -7.13 0.32 8.50
C ILE A 283 -8.10 1.15 7.66
N LEU A 284 -8.96 0.45 6.92
CA LEU A 284 -10.06 1.01 6.13
C LEU A 284 -11.35 0.29 6.52
N ILE A 285 -12.39 1.03 6.89
CA ILE A 285 -13.73 0.53 7.24
C ILE A 285 -14.75 1.09 6.24
N ASP A 286 -14.82 2.41 6.11
CA ASP A 286 -15.70 3.09 5.16
C ASP A 286 -14.95 3.69 3.95
N GLY A 287 -13.62 3.65 3.98
CA GLY A 287 -12.77 4.16 2.91
C GLY A 287 -12.47 5.66 3.03
N GLU A 288 -12.92 6.35 4.07
CA GLU A 288 -12.65 7.78 4.28
C GLU A 288 -11.69 8.03 5.47
N GLU A 289 -11.08 6.97 6.04
CA GLU A 289 -10.16 7.06 7.18
C GLU A 289 -8.93 7.93 6.91
N TYR A 290 -8.52 8.04 5.64
CA TYR A 290 -7.40 8.89 5.22
C TYR A 290 -7.87 10.17 4.51
N GLY A 291 -9.15 10.50 4.63
CA GLY A 291 -9.75 11.69 4.06
C GLY A 291 -10.41 11.45 2.71
N LYS A 292 -10.63 12.55 1.98
CA LYS A 292 -11.27 12.56 0.65
C LYS A 292 -10.31 13.17 -0.37
N PRO A 293 -10.58 13.06 -1.68
CA PRO A 293 -9.70 13.61 -2.70
C PRO A 293 -9.41 15.09 -2.45
N LYS A 294 -8.13 15.48 -2.54
CA LYS A 294 -7.60 16.82 -2.24
C LYS A 294 -7.64 17.24 -0.76
N LYS A 295 -8.20 16.41 0.11
CA LYS A 295 -8.25 16.57 1.57
C LYS A 295 -7.76 15.31 2.26
N GLU A 296 -6.74 14.68 1.68
CA GLU A 296 -6.12 13.50 2.25
C GLU A 296 -5.25 13.89 3.45
N VAL A 297 -5.30 13.12 4.54
CA VAL A 297 -4.45 13.36 5.71
C VAL A 297 -2.96 13.30 5.37
N PHE A 298 -2.59 12.58 4.31
CA PHE A 298 -1.20 12.45 3.84
C PHE A 298 -0.56 13.78 3.41
N LEU A 299 -1.38 14.80 3.08
CA LEU A 299 -0.91 16.15 2.73
C LEU A 299 -0.37 16.95 3.92
N VAL A 300 -0.74 16.54 5.14
CA VAL A 300 -0.40 17.20 6.41
C VAL A 300 0.04 16.17 7.48
N TYR A 301 0.43 14.97 7.02
CA TYR A 301 0.77 13.85 7.88
C TYR A 301 1.98 14.19 8.73
N ASP A 302 1.90 13.89 10.02
CA ASP A 302 3.08 13.83 10.86
C ASP A 302 3.77 12.50 10.58
N TRP A 303 4.77 12.54 9.71
CA TRP A 303 5.54 11.37 9.30
C TRP A 303 6.40 10.79 10.43
N ALA A 304 6.57 11.46 11.56
CA ALA A 304 7.18 10.87 12.76
C ALA A 304 6.16 10.09 13.62
N ARG A 305 4.86 10.15 13.27
CA ARG A 305 3.76 9.42 13.89
C ARG A 305 3.04 8.52 12.87
N VAL A 306 3.77 7.63 12.21
CA VAL A 306 3.18 6.65 11.29
C VAL A 306 2.53 5.52 12.09
N PRO A 307 1.22 5.23 11.93
CA PRO A 307 0.53 4.17 12.66
C PRO A 307 1.23 2.81 12.55
N GLY A 308 1.34 2.10 13.66
CA GLY A 308 2.07 0.84 13.79
C GLY A 308 3.59 1.00 13.98
N VAL A 309 4.20 2.14 13.64
CA VAL A 309 5.65 2.34 13.77
C VAL A 309 6.06 2.62 15.21
N THR A 310 7.25 2.12 15.58
CA THR A 310 7.96 2.52 16.81
C THR A 310 9.22 3.30 16.45
N ASN A 311 9.34 4.56 16.89
CA ASN A 311 10.47 5.44 16.63
C ASN A 311 10.69 6.44 17.76
N LEU A 312 11.92 6.97 17.84
CA LEU A 312 12.16 8.23 18.55
C LEU A 312 11.41 9.33 17.81
N TYR A 313 10.57 10.09 18.50
CA TYR A 313 9.89 11.22 17.89
C TYR A 313 10.93 12.27 17.45
N THR A 314 10.79 12.77 16.23
CA THR A 314 11.70 13.75 15.66
C THR A 314 10.97 14.63 14.66
N THR A 315 11.35 15.91 14.58
CA THR A 315 10.92 16.82 13.51
C THR A 315 11.92 16.87 12.36
N ASP A 316 13.10 16.27 12.52
CA ASP A 316 14.14 16.16 11.50
C ASP A 316 14.16 14.71 10.98
N ILE A 317 13.28 14.44 10.00
CA ILE A 317 13.11 13.10 9.45
C ILE A 317 14.26 12.79 8.48
N PRO A 318 14.93 11.63 8.62
CA PRO A 318 16.03 11.26 7.73
C PRO A 318 15.61 11.26 6.27
N GLN A 319 16.34 12.02 5.45
CA GLN A 319 16.13 12.05 4.00
C GLN A 319 16.78 10.84 3.33
N TYR A 320 16.15 10.33 2.27
CA TYR A 320 16.57 9.11 1.57
C TYR A 320 16.10 9.16 0.09
N HIS A 321 16.67 10.07 -0.69
CA HIS A 321 16.23 10.29 -2.06
C HIS A 321 16.69 9.20 -3.02
N THR A 322 15.81 8.76 -3.91
CA THR A 322 16.11 7.80 -4.99
C THR A 322 17.39 8.21 -5.73
N GLY A 323 18.32 7.27 -5.91
CA GLY A 323 19.61 7.52 -6.55
C GLY A 323 20.66 8.25 -5.70
N ALA A 324 20.39 8.54 -4.41
CA ALA A 324 21.38 9.11 -3.49
C ALA A 324 22.36 8.07 -2.92
N TYR A 325 23.56 8.52 -2.54
CA TYR A 325 24.67 7.69 -2.08
C TYR A 325 24.50 7.01 -0.70
N TRP A 326 23.44 7.33 0.05
CA TRP A 326 23.20 6.81 1.39
C TRP A 326 22.27 5.59 1.34
N SER A 327 22.68 4.56 0.61
CA SER A 327 21.85 3.38 0.32
C SER A 327 21.31 2.68 1.57
N GLY A 328 22.01 2.78 2.71
CA GLY A 328 21.55 2.23 3.99
C GLY A 328 20.16 2.72 4.40
N HIS A 329 19.82 3.99 4.12
CA HIS A 329 18.52 4.54 4.54
C HIS A 329 17.32 3.89 3.84
N PHE A 330 17.50 3.13 2.76
CA PHE A 330 16.39 2.45 2.08
C PHE A 330 15.96 1.13 2.74
N PHE A 331 16.81 0.57 3.62
CA PHE A 331 16.61 -0.79 4.14
C PHE A 331 16.57 -0.84 5.66
N ASN A 332 16.10 -1.98 6.18
CA ASN A 332 16.31 -2.36 7.56
C ASN A 332 17.56 -3.25 7.64
N ASP A 333 18.44 -3.06 8.62
CA ASP A 333 19.63 -3.93 8.76
C ASP A 333 19.23 -5.35 9.17
N ALA A 334 18.04 -5.53 9.78
CA ALA A 334 17.57 -6.83 10.18
C ALA A 334 17.00 -7.62 9.00
N LYS A 335 17.41 -8.89 8.89
CA LYS A 335 16.88 -9.83 7.90
C LYS A 335 15.48 -10.34 8.26
N PHE A 336 15.18 -10.41 9.56
CA PHE A 336 13.92 -10.94 10.07
C PHE A 336 12.80 -9.91 9.93
N ALA A 337 12.13 -9.95 8.79
CA ALA A 337 10.79 -9.41 8.60
C ALA A 337 10.05 -10.29 7.62
N GLY A 338 8.74 -10.44 7.80
CA GLY A 338 7.87 -11.18 6.90
C GLY A 338 6.63 -11.69 7.60
N GLY A 339 5.87 -12.55 6.93
CA GLY A 339 4.66 -13.14 7.48
C GLY A 339 4.37 -14.54 6.97
N VAL A 340 3.39 -15.17 7.61
CA VAL A 340 2.78 -16.42 7.18
C VAL A 340 1.26 -16.26 7.23
N SER A 341 0.59 -16.84 6.24
CA SER A 341 -0.86 -16.85 6.12
C SER A 341 -1.32 -18.26 5.74
N ASP A 342 -2.46 -18.68 6.27
CA ASP A 342 -3.19 -19.87 5.80
C ASP A 342 -4.32 -19.54 4.81
N GLY A 343 -4.50 -18.26 4.49
CA GLY A 343 -5.56 -17.73 3.64
C GLY A 343 -6.70 -17.08 4.43
N GLU A 344 -6.89 -17.40 5.71
CA GLU A 344 -7.95 -16.84 6.57
C GLU A 344 -7.36 -15.93 7.65
N VAL A 345 -6.36 -16.45 8.37
CA VAL A 345 -5.63 -15.79 9.44
C VAL A 345 -4.14 -15.75 9.12
N GLY A 346 -3.39 -14.92 9.82
CA GLY A 346 -1.96 -14.84 9.59
C GLY A 346 -1.21 -14.07 10.65
N VAL A 347 0.11 -14.10 10.55
CA VAL A 347 1.01 -13.32 11.42
C VAL A 347 2.07 -12.66 10.58
N THR A 348 2.38 -11.42 10.93
CA THR A 348 3.50 -10.64 10.38
C THR A 348 4.39 -10.20 11.52
N ALA A 349 5.71 -10.24 11.32
CA ALA A 349 6.65 -9.81 12.33
C ALA A 349 7.85 -9.11 11.69
N MET A 350 8.50 -8.25 12.47
CA MET A 350 9.76 -7.63 12.10
C MET A 350 10.64 -7.35 13.32
N VAL A 351 11.94 -7.46 13.13
CA VAL A 351 12.94 -6.86 14.01
C VAL A 351 13.27 -5.48 13.46
N CYS A 352 13.01 -4.43 14.23
CA CYS A 352 13.36 -3.06 13.84
C CYS A 352 14.82 -2.77 14.20
N ARG A 353 15.65 -2.61 13.17
CA ARG A 353 17.06 -2.22 13.28
C ARG A 353 17.42 -1.28 12.14
N ARG A 354 17.01 -0.03 12.27
CA ARG A 354 17.34 1.01 11.28
C ARG A 354 18.85 1.28 11.28
N PRO A 355 19.46 1.46 10.09
CA PRO A 355 20.85 1.89 10.00
C PRO A 355 21.06 3.23 10.70
N TYR A 356 22.22 3.39 11.35
CA TYR A 356 22.63 4.63 12.03
C TYR A 356 21.76 5.09 13.21
N VAL A 357 20.71 4.37 13.56
CA VAL A 357 19.82 4.67 14.69
C VAL A 357 20.06 3.66 15.80
N ALA A 358 20.07 4.10 17.07
CA ALA A 358 20.33 3.21 18.21
C ALA A 358 19.10 2.37 18.60
N LEU A 359 17.88 2.87 18.36
CA LEU A 359 16.63 2.24 18.72
C LEU A 359 16.50 0.80 18.17
N ARG A 360 16.13 -0.14 19.04
CA ARG A 360 15.80 -1.53 18.69
C ARG A 360 14.40 -1.86 19.18
N SER A 361 13.71 -2.74 18.46
CA SER A 361 12.45 -3.36 18.91
C SER A 361 12.14 -4.62 18.09
N VAL A 362 11.27 -5.48 18.62
CA VAL A 362 10.67 -6.59 17.90
C VAL A 362 9.16 -6.38 17.91
N LYS A 363 8.54 -6.47 16.73
CA LYS A 363 7.12 -6.17 16.53
C LYS A 363 6.44 -7.32 15.82
N SER A 364 5.18 -7.60 16.18
CA SER A 364 4.36 -8.59 15.49
C SER A 364 2.90 -8.20 15.48
N TRP A 365 2.20 -8.59 14.41
CA TRP A 365 0.77 -8.40 14.20
C TRP A 365 0.14 -9.75 13.90
N PHE A 366 -0.80 -10.17 14.72
CA PHE A 366 -1.57 -11.41 14.55
C PHE A 366 -2.96 -11.05 14.06
N PHE A 367 -3.32 -11.52 12.87
CA PHE A 367 -4.58 -11.23 12.22
C PHE A 367 -5.53 -12.41 12.41
N PHE A 368 -6.60 -12.22 13.19
CA PHE A 368 -7.66 -13.21 13.41
C PHE A 368 -8.95 -12.77 12.70
N ASP A 369 -10.07 -13.45 12.96
CA ASP A 369 -11.33 -13.27 12.25
C ASP A 369 -11.94 -11.88 12.39
N ASP A 370 -11.88 -11.33 13.58
CA ASP A 370 -12.52 -10.08 13.97
C ASP A 370 -11.59 -9.10 14.67
N VAL A 371 -10.37 -9.54 15.01
CA VAL A 371 -9.40 -8.75 15.78
C VAL A 371 -7.99 -8.86 15.22
N ILE A 372 -7.18 -7.83 15.48
CA ILE A 372 -5.75 -7.81 15.15
C ILE A 372 -4.97 -7.52 16.43
N VAL A 373 -4.00 -8.37 16.78
CA VAL A 373 -3.21 -8.21 18.00
C VAL A 373 -1.82 -7.71 17.65
N ALA A 374 -1.45 -6.55 18.16
CA ALA A 374 -0.15 -5.92 17.94
C ALA A 374 0.70 -6.00 19.21
N LEU A 375 1.86 -6.64 19.09
CA LEU A 375 2.83 -6.82 20.17
C LEU A 375 4.14 -6.12 19.83
N GLY A 376 4.71 -5.44 20.81
CA GLY A 376 6.07 -4.89 20.75
C GLY A 376 6.86 -5.28 21.99
N THR A 377 8.12 -5.69 21.81
CA THR A 377 9.03 -6.02 22.91
C THR A 377 10.45 -5.55 22.61
N GLY A 378 11.28 -5.50 23.64
CA GLY A 378 12.68 -5.11 23.51
C GLY A 378 12.87 -3.69 23.00
N ILE A 379 11.91 -2.79 23.26
CA ILE A 379 11.98 -1.38 22.86
C ILE A 379 13.06 -0.73 23.73
N SER A 380 14.21 -0.48 23.11
CA SER A 380 15.40 0.02 23.80
C SER A 380 16.06 1.13 22.98
N LEU A 381 16.29 2.28 23.60
CA LEU A 381 17.12 3.36 23.02
C LEU A 381 18.54 3.28 23.61
N GLY A 382 19.55 3.35 22.76
CA GLY A 382 20.94 3.36 23.21
C GLY A 382 21.28 4.62 23.99
N VAL A 383 22.16 4.49 25.00
CA VAL A 383 22.55 5.57 25.93
C VAL A 383 23.18 6.80 25.28
N ASP A 384 23.68 6.69 24.05
CA ASP A 384 24.34 7.79 23.32
C ASP A 384 23.38 8.59 22.41
N ASP A 385 22.11 8.20 22.31
CA ASP A 385 21.10 8.74 21.38
C ASP A 385 19.96 9.45 22.11
N THR A 386 20.28 10.14 23.23
CA THR A 386 19.28 10.83 24.05
C THR A 386 19.10 12.28 23.60
N THR A 387 18.18 12.50 22.66
CA THR A 387 17.77 13.85 22.23
C THR A 387 16.92 14.58 23.27
N GLY A 388 16.34 13.84 24.22
CA GLY A 388 15.33 14.33 25.18
C GLY A 388 13.89 14.04 24.74
N GLU A 389 13.69 13.66 23.48
CA GLU A 389 12.40 13.24 22.93
C GLU A 389 12.03 11.82 23.36
N SER A 390 10.74 11.51 23.35
CA SER A 390 10.23 10.18 23.68
C SER A 390 10.30 9.21 22.50
N VAL A 391 10.55 7.94 22.81
CA VAL A 391 10.25 6.83 21.91
C VAL A 391 8.75 6.57 21.97
N ILE A 392 8.09 6.57 20.81
CA ILE A 392 6.65 6.39 20.71
C ILE A 392 6.30 5.15 19.88
N THR A 393 5.10 4.62 20.08
CA THR A 393 4.45 3.72 19.12
C THR A 393 3.11 4.30 18.73
N THR A 394 2.94 4.65 17.46
CA THR A 394 1.70 5.28 17.00
C THR A 394 0.62 4.24 16.74
N LEU A 395 -0.61 4.53 17.14
CA LEU A 395 -1.79 3.67 16.95
C LEU A 395 -2.63 4.13 15.75
N ALA A 396 -2.82 5.44 15.63
CA ALA A 396 -3.69 6.04 14.63
C ALA A 396 -3.20 7.44 14.25
N GLN A 397 -3.41 7.80 12.98
CA GLN A 397 -3.36 9.14 12.45
C GLN A 397 -4.32 9.17 11.24
N LEU A 398 -5.58 9.51 11.52
CA LEU A 398 -6.74 9.32 10.65
C LEU A 398 -7.51 10.64 10.51
N ALA A 399 -8.38 10.74 9.49
CA ALA A 399 -9.31 11.85 9.37
C ALA A 399 -10.23 11.91 10.60
N PHE A 400 -10.32 13.08 11.22
CA PHE A 400 -11.15 13.25 12.40
C PHE A 400 -12.65 13.14 12.05
N GLU A 401 -13.41 12.45 12.90
CA GLU A 401 -14.86 12.33 12.79
C GLU A 401 -15.51 12.29 14.17
N GLY A 402 -16.52 13.13 14.37
CA GLY A 402 -17.36 13.11 15.56
C GLY A 402 -16.59 13.36 16.85
N SER A 403 -16.57 12.36 17.73
CA SER A 403 -15.85 12.36 18.99
C SER A 403 -15.12 11.03 19.15
N TYR A 404 -14.20 10.97 20.11
CA TYR A 404 -13.54 9.73 20.51
C TYR A 404 -13.72 9.49 22.00
N VAL A 405 -13.61 8.22 22.39
CA VAL A 405 -13.81 7.79 23.78
C VAL A 405 -12.61 6.99 24.25
N ILE A 406 -12.10 7.35 25.43
CA ILE A 406 -11.06 6.59 26.13
C ILE A 406 -11.70 6.03 27.40
N GLY A 407 -11.72 4.71 27.53
CA GLY A 407 -11.91 4.06 28.83
C GLY A 407 -10.57 3.94 29.52
N THR A 408 -10.44 4.43 30.74
CA THR A 408 -9.19 4.43 31.50
C THR A 408 -9.04 3.16 32.34
N SER A 409 -7.81 2.84 32.75
CA SER A 409 -7.50 1.67 33.57
C SER A 409 -8.16 1.69 34.96
N ASN A 410 -8.58 2.86 35.45
CA ASN A 410 -9.33 3.03 36.70
C ASN A 410 -10.86 2.89 36.54
N GLY A 411 -11.37 2.64 35.31
CA GLY A 411 -12.78 2.47 35.01
C GLY A 411 -13.57 3.76 34.76
N GLU A 412 -12.89 4.89 34.58
CA GLU A 412 -13.50 6.13 34.11
C GLU A 412 -13.57 6.15 32.58
N GLU A 413 -14.42 7.02 32.02
CA GLU A 413 -14.46 7.27 30.58
C GLU A 413 -14.31 8.75 30.28
N ILE A 414 -13.47 9.04 29.30
CA ILE A 414 -13.24 10.38 28.77
C ILE A 414 -13.84 10.40 27.37
N THR A 415 -14.90 11.18 27.17
CA THR A 415 -15.38 11.54 25.83
C THR A 415 -14.74 12.86 25.45
N ALA A 416 -14.07 12.89 24.31
CA ALA A 416 -13.33 14.04 23.85
C ALA A 416 -13.73 14.41 22.41
N ASP A 417 -13.91 15.70 22.20
CA ASP A 417 -14.30 16.28 20.91
C ASP A 417 -13.07 16.85 20.17
N PHE A 418 -13.31 17.39 18.99
CA PHE A 418 -12.31 18.12 18.22
C PHE A 418 -11.61 19.21 19.05
N GLY A 419 -10.30 19.37 18.87
CA GLY A 419 -9.47 20.31 19.64
C GLY A 419 -8.97 19.76 20.97
N SER A 420 -9.36 18.54 21.35
CA SER A 420 -8.91 17.90 22.59
C SER A 420 -7.51 17.30 22.44
N ASN A 421 -6.70 17.43 23.49
CA ASN A 421 -5.46 16.70 23.70
C ASN A 421 -5.53 16.02 25.06
N VAL A 422 -5.43 14.70 25.10
CA VAL A 422 -5.64 13.90 26.31
C VAL A 422 -4.46 12.98 26.53
N GLU A 423 -3.96 12.97 27.76
CA GLU A 423 -3.02 11.99 28.28
C GLU A 423 -3.75 11.10 29.29
N SER A 424 -3.61 9.79 29.18
CA SER A 424 -4.28 8.85 30.08
C SER A 424 -3.59 7.49 30.13
N GLN A 425 -3.93 6.70 31.15
CA GLN A 425 -3.67 5.26 31.17
C GLN A 425 -4.92 4.53 30.66
N PRO A 426 -4.91 3.95 29.46
CA PRO A 426 -6.12 3.42 28.84
C PRO A 426 -6.37 1.95 29.21
N ALA A 427 -7.64 1.60 29.31
CA ALA A 427 -8.14 0.24 29.09
C ALA A 427 -8.57 0.06 27.63
N PHE A 428 -9.22 1.07 27.04
CA PHE A 428 -9.52 1.11 25.60
C PHE A 428 -9.54 2.54 25.04
N LEU A 429 -9.42 2.64 23.72
CA LEU A 429 -9.68 3.83 22.90
C LEU A 429 -10.66 3.43 21.79
N HIS A 430 -11.63 4.29 21.48
CA HIS A 430 -12.54 4.12 20.36
C HIS A 430 -12.66 5.40 19.56
N HIS A 431 -12.47 5.30 18.24
CA HIS A 431 -12.71 6.38 17.28
C HIS A 431 -13.09 5.78 15.92
N ARG A 432 -14.06 6.37 15.21
CA ARG A 432 -14.44 5.98 13.84
C ARG A 432 -14.68 4.47 13.65
N ASN A 433 -15.41 3.84 14.57
CA ASN A 433 -15.64 2.38 14.58
C ASN A 433 -14.37 1.52 14.61
N ILE A 434 -13.27 2.06 15.15
CA ILE A 434 -12.04 1.34 15.44
C ILE A 434 -11.83 1.35 16.95
N GLY A 435 -11.90 0.17 17.56
CA GLY A 435 -11.51 -0.01 18.96
C GLY A 435 -10.03 -0.37 19.08
N TYR A 436 -9.38 0.10 20.13
CA TYR A 436 -8.06 -0.34 20.59
C TYR A 436 -8.18 -0.73 22.04
N VAL A 437 -7.84 -1.96 22.41
CA VAL A 437 -7.90 -2.48 23.78
C VAL A 437 -6.50 -2.79 24.26
N PHE A 438 -6.11 -2.23 25.40
CA PHE A 438 -4.76 -2.31 25.94
C PHE A 438 -4.66 -3.44 26.96
N MET A 439 -3.67 -4.31 26.81
CA MET A 439 -3.62 -5.58 27.54
C MET A 439 -2.75 -5.51 28.80
N ASN A 440 -1.84 -4.53 28.93
CA ASN A 440 -0.97 -4.42 30.09
C ASN A 440 -1.53 -3.45 31.16
N GLY A 441 -2.29 -2.43 30.74
CA GLY A 441 -2.95 -1.47 31.62
C GLY A 441 -2.00 -0.46 32.27
N ASN A 442 -0.75 -0.41 31.83
CA ASN A 442 0.30 0.49 32.31
C ASN A 442 0.87 1.38 31.20
N GLU A 443 0.31 1.29 30.00
CA GLU A 443 0.66 2.15 28.87
C GLU A 443 0.27 3.61 29.15
N THR A 444 1.08 4.56 28.65
CA THR A 444 0.71 5.97 28.60
C THR A 444 0.23 6.30 27.20
N LEU A 445 -1.07 6.57 27.04
CA LEU A 445 -1.69 6.96 25.78
C LEU A 445 -1.83 8.47 25.70
N PHE A 446 -1.41 9.01 24.57
CA PHE A 446 -1.69 10.37 24.14
C PHE A 446 -2.63 10.36 22.93
N THR A 447 -3.64 11.22 22.95
CA THR A 447 -4.53 11.48 21.82
C THR A 447 -4.57 12.97 21.50
N MET A 448 -4.71 13.29 20.22
CA MET A 448 -4.81 14.66 19.73
C MET A 448 -5.81 14.73 18.59
N ALA A 449 -6.73 15.70 18.67
CA ALA A 449 -7.62 16.06 17.57
C ALA A 449 -7.34 17.51 17.16
N ASP A 450 -6.71 17.73 16.01
CA ASP A 450 -6.27 19.04 15.53
C ASP A 450 -6.56 19.27 14.04
N SER A 451 -6.48 20.54 13.61
CA SER A 451 -6.55 20.90 12.19
C SER A 451 -5.18 21.32 11.70
N ARG A 452 -4.80 20.83 10.52
CA ARG A 452 -3.55 21.22 9.83
C ARG A 452 -3.88 21.75 8.45
N VAL A 453 -3.09 22.72 7.99
CA VAL A 453 -3.37 23.47 6.75
C VAL A 453 -2.45 23.01 5.63
N HIS A 454 -3.04 22.70 4.46
CA HIS A 454 -2.34 22.50 3.20
C HIS A 454 -2.95 23.41 2.14
N GLY A 455 -2.20 24.44 1.72
CA GLY A 455 -2.74 25.47 0.83
C GLY A 455 -3.88 26.24 1.48
N GLU A 456 -5.08 26.20 0.88
CA GLU A 456 -6.30 26.82 1.40
C GLU A 456 -7.18 25.86 2.20
N ASP A 457 -6.84 24.56 2.21
CA ASP A 457 -7.64 23.53 2.86
C ASP A 457 -7.17 23.27 4.30
N ALA A 458 -8.14 23.25 5.21
CA ALA A 458 -7.98 22.74 6.57
C ALA A 458 -8.36 21.24 6.59
N ILE A 459 -7.49 20.42 7.17
CA ILE A 459 -7.63 18.97 7.26
C ILE A 459 -7.60 18.58 8.73
N ASP A 460 -8.71 18.03 9.21
CA ASP A 460 -8.90 17.65 10.61
C ASP A 460 -8.44 16.21 10.84
N ILE A 461 -7.61 15.99 11.85
CA ILE A 461 -6.91 14.73 12.10
C ILE A 461 -7.10 14.29 13.54
N PHE A 462 -7.32 12.99 13.72
CA PHE A 462 -7.19 12.29 15.00
C PHE A 462 -5.86 11.52 15.03
N SER A 463 -5.01 11.81 16.00
CA SER A 463 -3.75 11.10 16.25
C SER A 463 -3.78 10.42 17.62
N ALA A 464 -3.26 9.20 17.71
CA ALA A 464 -3.11 8.47 18.97
C ALA A 464 -1.78 7.71 19.01
N TRP A 465 -1.05 7.78 20.12
CA TRP A 465 0.23 7.06 20.28
C TRP A 465 0.50 6.70 21.74
N LEU A 466 1.27 5.63 21.91
CA LEU A 466 1.85 5.20 23.18
C LEU A 466 3.21 5.86 23.38
N ASP A 467 3.46 6.34 24.59
CA ASP A 467 4.75 6.87 25.02
C ASP A 467 5.55 5.84 25.83
N HIS A 468 6.77 5.54 25.39
CA HIS A 468 7.72 4.65 26.07
C HIS A 468 8.78 5.41 26.89
N GLY A 469 8.70 6.74 26.92
CA GLY A 469 9.66 7.63 27.56
C GLY A 469 10.89 7.90 26.69
N SER A 470 11.80 8.73 27.21
CA SER A 470 12.99 9.19 26.48
C SER A 470 14.18 8.24 26.53
N THR A 471 14.17 7.24 27.41
CA THR A 471 15.24 6.24 27.58
C THR A 471 14.65 4.87 27.89
N PRO A 472 13.78 4.32 27.01
CA PRO A 472 13.19 3.02 27.28
C PRO A 472 14.27 1.94 27.35
N GLU A 473 14.14 1.05 28.32
CA GLU A 473 14.96 -0.16 28.46
C GLU A 473 14.03 -1.36 28.52
N ASP A 474 14.01 -2.16 27.45
CA ASP A 474 13.18 -3.36 27.33
C ASP A 474 11.67 -3.07 27.49
N ALA A 475 11.24 -1.89 27.06
CA ALA A 475 9.83 -1.51 27.08
C ALA A 475 9.01 -2.39 26.12
N THR A 476 7.71 -2.51 26.42
CA THR A 476 6.77 -3.36 25.68
C THR A 476 5.47 -2.60 25.42
N HIS A 477 4.70 -3.06 24.43
CA HIS A 477 3.28 -2.71 24.29
C HIS A 477 2.51 -3.93 23.82
N SER A 478 1.25 -4.05 24.25
CA SER A 478 0.34 -5.08 23.76
C SER A 478 -1.07 -4.50 23.64
N TYR A 479 -1.58 -4.42 22.42
CA TYR A 479 -2.94 -3.95 22.18
C TYR A 479 -3.66 -4.78 21.12
N VAL A 480 -4.97 -4.85 21.24
CA VAL A 480 -5.88 -5.47 20.29
C VAL A 480 -6.60 -4.37 19.53
N VAL A 481 -6.53 -4.40 18.21
CA VAL A 481 -7.32 -3.56 17.30
C VAL A 481 -8.60 -4.30 16.98
N LEU A 482 -9.72 -3.58 17.05
CA LEU A 482 -11.08 -4.05 16.80
C LEU A 482 -11.70 -3.26 15.64
N PRO A 483 -11.36 -3.59 14.38
CA PRO A 483 -11.91 -2.90 13.23
C PRO A 483 -13.42 -3.18 13.08
N SER A 484 -14.18 -2.13 12.79
CA SER A 484 -15.64 -2.15 12.62
C SER A 484 -16.43 -2.45 13.91
N PHE A 485 -15.79 -2.37 15.08
CA PHE A 485 -16.50 -2.46 16.36
C PHE A 485 -17.04 -1.07 16.71
N ASP A 486 -18.32 -1.01 17.07
CA ASP A 486 -18.87 0.19 17.70
C ASP A 486 -18.33 0.36 19.13
N LEU A 487 -18.70 1.47 19.77
CA LEU A 487 -18.24 1.81 21.11
C LEU A 487 -18.70 0.79 22.17
N GLU A 488 -19.94 0.30 22.08
CA GLU A 488 -20.47 -0.69 23.03
C GLU A 488 -19.76 -2.04 22.86
N GLN A 489 -19.56 -2.49 21.63
CA GLN A 489 -18.80 -3.70 21.32
C GLN A 489 -17.35 -3.58 21.82
N THR A 490 -16.73 -2.41 21.67
CA THR A 490 -15.39 -2.14 22.19
C THR A 490 -15.34 -2.19 23.72
N ARG A 491 -16.31 -1.56 24.40
CA ARG A 491 -16.45 -1.63 25.87
C ARG A 491 -16.60 -3.08 26.35
N LEU A 492 -17.47 -3.85 25.70
CA LEU A 492 -17.73 -5.25 26.04
C LEU A 492 -16.48 -6.12 25.80
N PHE A 493 -15.77 -5.90 24.70
CA PHE A 493 -14.51 -6.60 24.43
C PHE A 493 -13.45 -6.24 25.48
N ALA A 494 -13.28 -4.95 25.80
CA ALA A 494 -12.31 -4.50 26.81
C ALA A 494 -12.60 -5.10 28.20
N ALA A 495 -13.87 -5.27 28.56
CA ALA A 495 -14.27 -5.89 29.82
C ALA A 495 -14.02 -7.41 29.86
N ASN A 496 -14.01 -8.09 28.72
CA ASN A 496 -13.76 -9.53 28.63
C ASN A 496 -13.03 -9.91 27.32
N PRO A 497 -11.72 -9.63 27.22
CA PRO A 497 -10.95 -9.95 26.02
C PRO A 497 -10.82 -11.46 25.85
N HIS A 498 -11.21 -11.96 24.68
CA HIS A 498 -11.07 -13.37 24.31
C HIS A 498 -9.79 -13.63 23.49
N VAL A 499 -8.79 -12.78 23.73
CA VAL A 499 -7.42 -12.86 23.23
C VAL A 499 -6.49 -13.06 24.42
N LYS A 500 -5.56 -14.01 24.30
CA LYS A 500 -4.54 -14.28 25.30
C LYS A 500 -3.14 -14.21 24.69
N VAL A 501 -2.31 -13.32 25.23
CA VAL A 501 -0.87 -13.33 24.95
C VAL A 501 -0.23 -14.48 25.71
N ILE A 502 0.24 -15.50 24.99
CA ILE A 502 0.92 -16.67 25.54
C ILE A 502 2.39 -16.34 25.83
N SER A 503 3.03 -15.57 24.94
CA SER A 503 4.43 -15.16 25.07
C SER A 503 4.67 -13.81 24.40
N GLN A 504 5.48 -12.97 25.02
CA GLN A 504 5.93 -11.68 24.50
C GLN A 504 7.41 -11.45 24.83
N GLY A 505 8.25 -12.42 24.49
CA GLY A 505 9.71 -12.32 24.61
C GLY A 505 10.38 -11.87 23.31
N ARG A 506 11.63 -11.44 23.40
CA ARG A 506 12.43 -11.01 22.23
C ARG A 506 12.58 -12.10 21.15
N ASP A 507 12.54 -13.36 21.56
CA ASP A 507 12.70 -14.52 20.67
C ASP A 507 11.36 -15.13 20.23
N LEU A 508 10.25 -14.82 20.92
CA LEU A 508 8.94 -15.42 20.65
C LEU A 508 7.80 -14.49 21.06
N HIS A 509 6.95 -14.20 20.08
CA HIS A 509 5.59 -13.72 20.28
C HIS A 509 4.60 -14.85 19.98
N ALA A 510 3.64 -15.07 20.89
CA ALA A 510 2.60 -16.08 20.71
C ALA A 510 1.28 -15.57 21.27
N VAL A 511 0.22 -15.67 20.49
CA VAL A 511 -1.13 -15.23 20.85
C VAL A 511 -2.11 -16.35 20.55
N CYS A 512 -3.06 -16.57 21.45
CA CYS A 512 -4.22 -17.42 21.22
C CYS A 512 -5.47 -16.55 21.22
N HIS A 513 -6.31 -16.73 20.20
CA HIS A 513 -7.61 -16.13 20.10
C HIS A 513 -8.65 -17.23 20.20
N GLU A 514 -9.61 -17.08 21.11
CA GLU A 514 -10.77 -17.96 21.22
C GLU A 514 -11.98 -17.18 20.69
N PRO A 515 -12.42 -17.40 19.43
CA PRO A 515 -13.51 -16.62 18.86
C PRO A 515 -14.75 -16.66 19.76
N SER A 516 -15.33 -15.50 20.02
CA SER A 516 -16.59 -15.42 20.76
C SER A 516 -17.66 -16.23 20.02
N LYS A 517 -18.34 -17.15 20.72
CA LYS A 517 -19.51 -17.89 20.18
C LYS A 517 -20.73 -17.00 19.91
N VAL A 518 -20.65 -15.71 20.25
CA VAL A 518 -21.67 -14.73 19.92
C VAL A 518 -21.38 -14.28 18.50
N SER A 519 -22.11 -14.87 17.54
CA SER A 519 -22.10 -14.45 16.14
C SER A 519 -22.28 -12.93 16.03
N ARG A 520 -21.47 -12.29 15.18
CA ARG A 520 -21.75 -10.95 14.65
C ARG A 520 -23.14 -10.90 14.01
#